data_AF-A0A937C8G5-F1
#
_entry.id   AF-A0A937C8G5-F1
#
_cell.length_a   1.000
_cell.length_b   1.000
_cell.length_c   1.000
_cell.angle_alpha   90.00
_cell.angle_beta   90.00
_cell.angle_gamma   90.00
#
_symmetry.space_group_name_H-M   'P 1'
#
loop_
_entity.id
_entity.type
_entity.pdbx_description
1 polymer ?
#
loop_
_entity_poly.entity_id
_entity_poly.type
_entity_poly.pdbx_seq_one_letter_code
_entity_poly.pdbx_strand_id
1 'polypeptide(L)'
;MPGKIDWRLLIFLLLFLNVKLLVKVAAILLIYILRNDFKFGFRLRNSRLPLFYLLIIGIALFNWLFYGLIGNTKYNLVLFTGILFWVLCILAAQQVKLSVEKNDTGTIHRTIVVFFIINAVVSLAVYAGIIAETGHINPYTYQGDYQKYFIGTGDYIKGLTFDTSTTNAVLNSFAVIYFLSKGKNMMVILCMAVMLLTGSNVANLLLSGTMLFLFFFQSNRDQKSIIIVCLVMLVTFLVKVSPQNNEHLLNVCQGLLHIRTAPKRSVDNIPITARPDSVLTAEEKKQKTAQLYMDSVNLSQYEKDLKKSQVTMAPMAIPGFIAKPILPKDSIHTPKFQHKNDTNALKKDLITYVAKHPDAVPLSSRMDSMPGLPGKLMALQQTGRYFRQHPGKLLTGTGTGNFSSKLAFRATAMKLTGGYPASLAYISNDFRSNHLDLYLYFFTNKDDYHSIVNTPNSTYDQLLSEYGLAGLISFVGFYMAFFLKQLRKRSYAIPLFLFMTGAFFIDYWFEQLSVVVFFELLVWLNIKEESNKKINEAA
;
A
#
# COMPACT_ATOMS: atom_id res chain seq x y z
N MET A 1 5.63 -34.47 -19.93
CA MET A 1 4.16 -34.40 -19.67
C MET A 1 3.72 -32.95 -19.68
N PRO A 2 3.22 -32.43 -20.82
CA PRO A 2 2.64 -31.10 -20.87
C PRO A 2 1.43 -31.00 -19.92
N GLY A 3 1.41 -29.98 -19.06
CA GLY A 3 0.24 -29.64 -18.26
C GLY A 3 0.32 -29.80 -16.74
N LYS A 4 1.50 -30.03 -16.15
CA LYS A 4 1.67 -30.05 -14.69
C LYS A 4 1.86 -28.63 -14.14
N ILE A 5 1.56 -28.43 -12.85
CA ILE A 5 1.88 -27.21 -12.10
C ILE A 5 3.33 -27.34 -11.60
N ASP A 6 4.14 -26.26 -11.63
CA ASP A 6 5.43 -26.24 -10.94
C ASP A 6 5.19 -26.01 -9.45
N TRP A 7 4.97 -27.10 -8.74
CA TRP A 7 4.74 -27.07 -7.28
C TRP A 7 5.92 -26.48 -6.50
N ARG A 8 7.16 -26.60 -7.00
CA ARG A 8 8.33 -26.02 -6.33
C ARG A 8 8.28 -24.50 -6.39
N LEU A 9 7.97 -23.95 -7.58
CA LEU A 9 7.76 -22.52 -7.74
C LEU A 9 6.54 -22.04 -6.94
N LEU A 10 5.42 -22.77 -6.97
CA LEU A 10 4.21 -22.37 -6.22
C LEU A 10 4.51 -22.26 -4.72
N ILE A 11 5.06 -23.32 -4.11
CA ILE A 11 5.40 -23.33 -2.68
C ILE A 11 6.40 -22.22 -2.36
N PHE A 12 7.41 -22.02 -3.21
CA PHE A 12 8.36 -20.93 -3.05
C PHE A 12 7.66 -19.56 -3.02
N LEU A 13 6.76 -19.27 -3.97
CA LEU A 13 6.03 -18.00 -4.01
C LEU A 13 5.09 -17.84 -2.81
N LEU A 14 4.39 -18.90 -2.38
CA LEU A 14 3.49 -18.85 -1.23
C LEU A 14 4.24 -18.51 0.07
N LEU A 15 5.44 -19.07 0.26
CA LEU A 15 6.25 -18.84 1.46
C LEU A 15 7.06 -17.53 1.37
N PHE A 16 7.70 -17.27 0.24
CA PHE A 16 8.63 -16.14 0.09
C PHE A 16 7.92 -14.78 0.08
N LEU A 17 6.68 -14.71 -0.41
CA LEU A 17 5.91 -13.46 -0.41
C LEU A 17 5.25 -13.14 0.95
N ASN A 18 5.41 -14.00 1.96
CA ASN A 18 4.88 -13.80 3.31
C ASN A 18 5.54 -12.61 4.03
N VAL A 19 4.82 -11.82 4.83
CA VAL A 19 5.38 -10.67 5.58
C VAL A 19 6.57 -11.01 6.49
N LYS A 20 6.63 -12.22 7.04
CA LYS A 20 7.65 -12.60 8.04
C LYS A 20 8.97 -12.94 7.38
N LEU A 21 10.03 -12.19 7.69
CA LEU A 21 11.39 -12.40 7.16
C LEU A 21 11.90 -13.84 7.40
N LEU A 22 11.63 -14.43 8.57
CA LEU A 22 12.03 -15.81 8.88
C LEU A 22 11.42 -16.82 7.90
N VAL A 23 10.15 -16.63 7.51
CA VAL A 23 9.48 -17.49 6.53
C VAL A 23 10.13 -17.33 5.16
N LYS A 24 10.57 -16.12 4.78
CA LYS A 24 11.30 -15.89 3.52
C LYS A 24 12.64 -16.59 3.49
N VAL A 25 13.41 -16.51 4.57
CA VAL A 25 14.69 -17.20 4.70
C VAL A 25 14.49 -18.71 4.61
N ALA A 26 13.49 -19.25 5.32
CA ALA A 26 13.12 -20.66 5.23
C ALA A 26 12.70 -21.06 3.80
N ALA A 27 11.95 -20.21 3.09
CA ALA A 27 11.56 -20.44 1.71
C ALA A 27 12.77 -20.53 0.77
N ILE A 28 13.77 -19.65 0.95
CA ILE A 28 15.03 -19.67 0.20
C ILE A 28 15.82 -20.95 0.51
N LEU A 29 16.01 -21.29 1.78
CA LEU A 29 16.71 -22.53 2.15
C LEU A 29 16.01 -23.76 1.54
N LEU A 30 14.68 -23.85 1.67
CA LEU A 30 13.89 -24.94 1.13
C LEU A 30 14.05 -25.05 -0.40
N ILE A 31 13.92 -23.95 -1.16
CA ILE A 31 14.00 -24.04 -2.62
C ILE A 31 15.41 -24.41 -3.10
N TYR A 32 16.47 -23.99 -2.39
CA TYR A 32 17.85 -24.39 -2.73
C TYR A 32 18.15 -25.84 -2.36
N ILE A 33 17.53 -26.39 -1.30
CA ILE A 33 17.57 -27.83 -1.01
C ILE A 33 16.86 -28.61 -2.13
N LEU A 34 15.67 -28.16 -2.55
CA LEU A 34 14.88 -28.81 -3.59
C LEU A 34 15.44 -28.63 -5.01
N ARG A 35 16.27 -27.61 -5.22
CA ARG A 35 16.85 -27.24 -6.51
C ARG A 35 18.20 -26.56 -6.29
N ASN A 36 19.22 -27.37 -6.05
CA ASN A 36 20.58 -26.91 -5.86
C ASN A 36 21.18 -26.43 -7.20
N ASP A 37 21.19 -25.11 -7.44
CA ASP A 37 21.78 -24.50 -8.62
C ASP A 37 22.27 -23.07 -8.33
N PHE A 38 23.56 -22.96 -7.99
CA PHE A 38 24.23 -21.71 -7.65
C PHE A 38 24.88 -21.01 -8.87
N LYS A 39 24.46 -21.33 -10.09
CA LYS A 39 24.99 -20.68 -11.31
C LYS A 39 24.35 -19.32 -11.54
N PHE A 40 24.77 -18.29 -10.82
CA PHE A 40 24.18 -16.94 -10.92
C PHE A 40 24.39 -16.27 -12.29
N GLY A 41 25.54 -16.51 -12.93
CA GLY A 41 25.81 -16.02 -14.29
C GLY A 41 25.92 -14.50 -14.41
N PHE A 42 26.41 -13.82 -13.38
CA PHE A 42 26.72 -12.38 -13.45
C PHE A 42 27.87 -12.15 -14.43
N ARG A 43 27.64 -11.33 -15.46
CA ARG A 43 28.62 -10.95 -16.49
C ARG A 43 28.36 -9.52 -16.95
N LEU A 44 29.40 -8.74 -17.25
CA LEU A 44 29.24 -7.37 -17.78
C LEU A 44 28.41 -7.31 -19.06
N ARG A 45 28.61 -8.31 -19.94
CA ARG A 45 27.83 -8.49 -21.17
C ARG A 45 27.01 -9.77 -21.07
N ASN A 46 25.74 -9.70 -21.48
CA ASN A 46 24.80 -10.83 -21.46
C ASN A 46 24.68 -11.49 -20.06
N SER A 47 24.59 -10.66 -19.01
CA SER A 47 24.36 -11.15 -17.66
C SER A 47 23.09 -11.99 -17.59
N ARG A 48 23.10 -13.06 -16.80
CA ARG A 48 21.89 -13.84 -16.53
C ARG A 48 20.97 -13.09 -15.56
N LEU A 49 21.52 -12.39 -14.56
CA LEU A 49 20.75 -11.60 -13.61
C LEU A 49 21.12 -10.10 -13.71
N PRO A 50 20.24 -9.18 -13.28
CA PRO A 50 20.56 -7.75 -13.23
C PRO A 50 21.83 -7.49 -12.41
N LEU A 51 22.84 -6.83 -12.98
CA LEU A 51 24.08 -6.49 -12.27
C LEU A 51 23.86 -5.48 -11.13
N PHE A 52 22.73 -4.76 -11.17
CA PHE A 52 22.30 -3.83 -10.14
C PHE A 52 22.44 -4.40 -8.73
N TYR A 53 22.05 -5.66 -8.53
CA TYR A 53 22.10 -6.29 -7.21
C TYR A 53 23.51 -6.44 -6.64
N LEU A 54 24.52 -6.66 -7.47
CA LEU A 54 25.92 -6.69 -7.01
C LEU A 54 26.46 -5.28 -6.80
N LEU A 55 26.13 -4.36 -7.70
CA LEU A 55 26.58 -2.98 -7.64
C LEU A 55 26.05 -2.26 -6.40
N ILE A 56 24.80 -2.49 -6.01
CA ILE A 56 24.20 -1.84 -4.84
C ILE A 56 24.87 -2.31 -3.53
N ILE A 57 25.26 -3.59 -3.44
CA ILE A 57 26.07 -4.13 -2.34
C ILE A 57 27.47 -3.49 -2.36
N GLY A 58 28.09 -3.37 -3.53
CA GLY A 58 29.40 -2.71 -3.69
C GLY A 58 29.37 -1.25 -3.22
N ILE A 59 28.32 -0.50 -3.56
CA ILE A 59 28.12 0.89 -3.11
C ILE A 59 27.95 0.93 -1.57
N ALA A 60 27.19 0.01 -0.98
CA ALA A 60 27.02 -0.07 0.47
C ALA A 60 28.36 -0.28 1.20
N LEU A 61 29.17 -1.24 0.70
CA LEU A 61 30.50 -1.53 1.25
C LEU A 61 31.48 -0.36 1.06
N PHE A 62 31.41 0.32 -0.09
CA PHE A 62 32.20 1.52 -0.33
C PHE A 62 31.86 2.62 0.67
N ASN A 63 30.58 2.89 0.91
CA ASN A 63 30.14 3.88 1.91
C ASN A 63 30.61 3.52 3.32
N TRP A 64 30.53 2.23 3.68
CA TRP A 64 30.98 1.74 4.98
C TRP A 64 32.47 1.99 5.20
N LEU A 65 33.31 1.70 4.20
CA LEU A 65 34.75 1.90 4.23
C LEU A 65 35.11 3.39 4.22
N PHE A 66 34.54 4.16 3.30
CA PHE A 66 34.93 5.55 3.02
C PHE A 66 34.45 6.54 4.07
N TYR A 67 33.28 6.31 4.69
CA TYR A 67 32.75 7.18 5.74
C TYR A 67 33.19 6.79 7.16
N GLY A 68 34.18 5.89 7.29
CA GLY A 68 34.79 5.54 8.58
C GLY A 68 33.83 4.82 9.54
N LEU A 69 32.83 4.11 9.02
CA LEU A 69 31.77 3.50 9.83
C LEU A 69 32.15 2.10 10.37
N ILE A 70 33.30 1.57 9.99
CA ILE A 70 33.79 0.22 10.36
C ILE A 70 33.84 -0.02 11.87
N GLY A 71 34.17 1.01 12.66
CA GLY A 71 34.27 0.90 14.12
C GLY A 71 32.92 0.90 14.86
N ASN A 72 31.82 1.24 14.19
CA ASN A 72 30.52 1.37 14.83
C ASN A 72 29.77 0.02 14.80
N THR A 73 29.85 -0.74 15.89
CA THR A 73 29.21 -2.06 16.01
C THR A 73 27.71 -2.05 15.75
N LYS A 74 27.00 -1.00 16.20
CA LYS A 74 25.55 -0.84 15.97
C LYS A 74 25.25 -0.63 14.49
N TYR A 75 26.03 0.21 13.83
CA TYR A 75 25.90 0.42 12.38
C TYR A 75 26.28 -0.82 11.57
N ASN A 76 27.32 -1.56 11.98
CA ASN A 76 27.73 -2.79 11.29
C ASN A 76 26.57 -3.78 11.20
N LEU A 77 25.77 -3.93 12.26
CA LEU A 77 24.57 -4.78 12.20
C LEU A 77 23.55 -4.27 11.17
N VAL A 78 23.32 -2.95 11.10
CA VAL A 78 22.45 -2.34 10.09
C VAL A 78 22.97 -2.65 8.69
N LEU A 79 24.25 -2.39 8.42
CA LEU A 79 24.88 -2.68 7.13
C LEU A 79 24.73 -4.15 6.73
N PHE A 80 25.10 -5.08 7.62
CA PHE A 80 25.01 -6.52 7.32
C PHE A 80 23.57 -6.96 7.09
N THR A 81 22.60 -6.40 7.83
CA THR A 81 21.17 -6.66 7.59
C THR A 81 20.74 -6.14 6.22
N GLY A 82 21.22 -4.95 5.82
CA GLY A 82 20.99 -4.39 4.49
C GLY A 82 21.56 -5.24 3.36
N ILE A 83 22.82 -5.67 3.49
CA ILE A 83 23.47 -6.60 2.55
C ILE A 83 22.69 -7.91 2.48
N LEU A 84 22.22 -8.44 3.62
CA LEU A 84 21.41 -9.65 3.66
C LEU A 84 20.11 -9.49 2.84
N PHE A 85 19.42 -8.34 2.91
CA PHE A 85 18.25 -8.09 2.06
C PHE A 85 18.59 -8.15 0.56
N TRP A 86 19.70 -7.53 0.14
CA TRP A 86 20.14 -7.59 -1.26
C TRP A 86 20.54 -9.00 -1.69
N VAL A 87 21.19 -9.77 -0.82
CA VAL A 87 21.50 -11.18 -1.07
C VAL A 87 20.22 -11.99 -1.23
N LEU A 88 19.20 -11.77 -0.37
CA LEU A 88 17.90 -12.43 -0.51
C LEU A 88 17.21 -12.06 -1.83
N CYS A 89 17.31 -10.82 -2.31
CA CYS A 89 16.86 -10.43 -3.64
C CYS A 89 17.55 -11.25 -4.74
N ILE A 90 18.89 -11.36 -4.70
CA ILE A 90 19.68 -12.15 -5.67
C ILE A 90 19.22 -13.61 -5.67
N LEU A 91 19.10 -14.21 -4.49
CA LEU A 91 18.74 -15.61 -4.33
C LEU A 91 17.31 -15.90 -4.83
N ALA A 92 16.37 -14.98 -4.60
CA ALA A 92 14.99 -15.10 -5.07
C ALA A 92 14.89 -14.91 -6.59
N ALA A 93 15.52 -13.85 -7.12
CA ALA A 93 15.63 -13.57 -8.56
C ALA A 93 16.20 -14.77 -9.32
N GLN A 94 17.29 -15.36 -8.79
CA GLN A 94 17.91 -16.57 -9.32
C GLN A 94 16.93 -17.74 -9.43
N GLN A 95 16.15 -18.01 -8.37
CA GLN A 95 15.25 -19.16 -8.32
C GLN A 95 14.02 -18.99 -9.21
N VAL A 96 13.48 -17.77 -9.28
CA VAL A 96 12.40 -17.43 -10.20
C VAL A 96 12.87 -17.57 -11.65
N LYS A 97 14.01 -16.99 -12.00
CA LYS A 97 14.57 -17.11 -13.36
C LYS A 97 14.83 -18.57 -13.74
N LEU A 98 15.41 -19.34 -12.82
CA LEU A 98 15.68 -20.76 -13.04
C LEU A 98 14.40 -21.57 -13.27
N SER A 99 13.31 -21.22 -12.59
CA SER A 99 11.99 -21.84 -12.80
C SER A 99 11.46 -21.56 -14.20
N VAL A 100 11.61 -20.32 -14.68
CA VAL A 100 11.23 -19.95 -16.05
C VAL A 100 12.09 -20.67 -17.08
N GLU A 101 13.39 -20.81 -16.86
CA GLU A 101 14.29 -21.50 -17.79
C GLU A 101 13.99 -23.00 -17.89
N LYS A 102 13.84 -23.69 -16.76
CA LYS A 102 13.71 -25.16 -16.70
C LYS A 102 12.32 -25.71 -17.08
N ASN A 103 11.26 -24.91 -16.98
CA ASN A 103 9.89 -25.37 -17.27
C ASN A 103 9.34 -24.75 -18.56
N ASP A 104 8.39 -25.41 -19.20
CA ASP A 104 7.64 -24.81 -20.30
C ASP A 104 6.77 -23.63 -19.82
N THR A 105 6.46 -22.70 -20.73
CA THR A 105 5.68 -21.50 -20.42
C THR A 105 4.27 -21.85 -19.93
N GLY A 106 3.68 -22.94 -20.43
CA GLY A 106 2.36 -23.44 -20.02
C GLY A 106 2.30 -23.87 -18.55
N THR A 107 3.33 -24.59 -18.08
CA THR A 107 3.49 -24.98 -16.67
C THR A 107 3.56 -23.77 -15.74
N ILE A 108 4.34 -22.74 -16.11
CA ILE A 108 4.43 -21.50 -15.33
C ILE A 108 3.10 -20.73 -15.35
N HIS A 109 2.42 -20.67 -16.50
CA HIS A 109 1.08 -20.06 -16.61
C HIS A 109 0.07 -20.69 -15.65
N ARG A 110 -0.01 -22.03 -15.60
CA ARG A 110 -0.89 -22.75 -14.67
C ARG A 110 -0.53 -22.47 -13.22
N THR A 111 0.76 -22.41 -12.92
CA THR A 111 1.28 -22.09 -11.59
C THR A 111 0.83 -20.69 -11.12
N ILE A 112 0.94 -19.69 -12.00
CA ILE A 112 0.48 -18.32 -11.73
C ILE A 112 -1.06 -18.27 -11.55
N VAL A 113 -1.82 -19.01 -12.35
CA VAL A 113 -3.29 -19.11 -12.18
C VAL A 113 -3.63 -19.65 -10.80
N VAL A 114 -3.03 -20.77 -10.40
CA VAL A 114 -3.28 -21.39 -9.09
C VAL A 114 -2.89 -20.44 -7.95
N PHE A 115 -1.75 -19.75 -8.06
CA PHE A 115 -1.31 -18.74 -7.10
C PHE A 115 -2.38 -17.66 -6.88
N PHE A 116 -2.95 -17.10 -7.96
CA PHE A 116 -3.97 -16.05 -7.84
C PHE A 116 -5.33 -16.57 -7.39
N ILE A 117 -5.69 -17.81 -7.71
CA ILE A 117 -6.88 -18.45 -7.13
C ILE A 117 -6.74 -18.56 -5.62
N ILE A 118 -5.59 -19.04 -5.12
CA ILE A 118 -5.32 -19.11 -3.67
C ILE A 118 -5.39 -17.71 -3.05
N ASN A 119 -4.75 -16.71 -3.67
CA ASN A 119 -4.79 -15.33 -3.17
C ASN A 119 -6.23 -14.76 -3.11
N ALA A 120 -7.04 -15.05 -4.13
CA ALA A 120 -8.44 -14.62 -4.17
C ALA A 120 -9.27 -15.30 -3.07
N VAL A 121 -9.12 -16.63 -2.90
CA VAL A 121 -9.80 -17.37 -1.83
C VAL A 121 -9.45 -16.81 -0.46
N VAL A 122 -8.16 -16.57 -0.17
CA VAL A 122 -7.73 -15.98 1.10
C VAL A 122 -8.31 -14.58 1.30
N SER A 123 -8.27 -13.74 0.26
CA SER A 123 -8.80 -12.37 0.32
C SER A 123 -10.32 -12.34 0.56
N LEU A 124 -11.07 -13.20 -0.14
CA LEU A 124 -12.51 -13.33 0.00
C LEU A 124 -12.92 -13.95 1.34
N ALA A 125 -12.15 -14.91 1.86
CA ALA A 125 -12.38 -15.48 3.18
C ALA A 125 -12.21 -14.44 4.29
N VAL A 126 -11.19 -13.57 4.20
CA VAL A 126 -11.02 -12.44 5.13
C VAL A 126 -12.20 -11.49 5.04
N TYR A 127 -12.62 -11.10 3.82
CA TYR A 127 -13.77 -10.23 3.63
C TYR A 127 -15.07 -10.85 4.19
N ALA A 128 -15.32 -12.14 3.95
CA ALA A 128 -16.45 -12.87 4.50
C ALA A 128 -16.40 -12.93 6.04
N GLY A 129 -15.21 -13.08 6.62
CA GLY A 129 -15.02 -12.99 8.07
C GLY A 129 -15.42 -11.63 8.63
N ILE A 130 -15.07 -10.54 7.94
CA ILE A 130 -15.49 -9.18 8.31
C ILE A 130 -17.02 -9.01 8.19
N ILE A 131 -17.63 -9.55 7.14
CA ILE A 131 -19.10 -9.55 7.00
C ILE A 131 -19.74 -10.31 8.16
N ALA A 132 -19.20 -11.46 8.54
CA ALA A 132 -19.71 -12.26 9.65
C ALA A 132 -19.55 -11.55 11.00
N GLU A 133 -18.42 -10.88 11.24
CA GLU A 133 -18.16 -10.10 12.46
C GLU A 133 -19.09 -8.88 12.56
N THR A 134 -19.28 -8.16 11.46
CA THR A 134 -20.06 -6.91 11.46
C THR A 134 -21.56 -7.13 11.29
N GLY A 135 -21.98 -8.23 10.67
CA GLY A 135 -23.36 -8.45 10.21
C GLY A 135 -23.75 -7.61 8.99
N HIS A 136 -22.81 -6.92 8.34
CA HIS A 136 -23.05 -6.05 7.19
C HIS A 136 -22.41 -6.60 5.92
N ILE A 137 -23.21 -6.79 4.87
CA ILE A 137 -22.72 -7.25 3.55
C ILE A 137 -21.69 -6.27 2.97
N ASN A 138 -21.89 -4.96 3.18
CA ASN A 138 -20.94 -3.94 2.78
C ASN A 138 -20.25 -3.31 4.01
N PRO A 139 -19.14 -3.91 4.51
CA PRO A 139 -18.41 -3.38 5.66
C PRO A 139 -17.75 -2.02 5.38
N TYR A 140 -17.61 -1.60 4.11
CA TYR A 140 -17.08 -0.27 3.78
C TYR A 140 -17.98 0.89 4.24
N THR A 141 -19.26 0.60 4.46
CA THR A 141 -20.24 1.57 5.00
C THR A 141 -20.52 1.34 6.48
N TYR A 142 -19.87 0.36 7.10
CA TYR A 142 -20.07 0.04 8.51
C TYR A 142 -19.39 1.06 9.40
N GLN A 143 -20.18 1.87 10.11
CA GLN A 143 -19.69 2.89 11.04
C GLN A 143 -19.61 2.41 12.50
N GLY A 144 -20.07 1.19 12.80
CA GLY A 144 -19.96 0.63 14.15
C GLY A 144 -18.52 0.35 14.56
N ASP A 145 -18.34 -0.08 15.80
CA ASP A 145 -17.04 -0.41 16.40
C ASP A 145 -15.98 0.68 16.18
N TYR A 146 -16.36 1.94 16.41
CA TYR A 146 -15.50 3.10 16.24
C TYR A 146 -14.94 3.23 14.82
N GLN A 147 -15.72 2.80 13.82
CA GLN A 147 -15.36 2.80 12.40
C GLN A 147 -14.16 1.91 12.07
N LYS A 148 -13.92 0.85 12.85
CA LYS A 148 -12.84 -0.14 12.61
C LYS A 148 -12.75 -0.61 11.16
N TYR A 149 -13.91 -0.90 10.55
CA TYR A 149 -14.00 -1.39 9.18
C TYR A 149 -14.20 -0.25 8.20
N PHE A 150 -15.33 0.43 8.09
CA PHE A 150 -15.54 1.65 7.27
C PHE A 150 -14.56 1.85 6.06
N ILE A 151 -13.88 3.00 5.97
CA ILE A 151 -12.88 3.29 4.92
C ILE A 151 -11.67 2.32 5.01
N GLY A 152 -11.31 1.87 6.22
CA GLY A 152 -10.18 0.99 6.50
C GLY A 152 -10.42 -0.50 6.20
N THR A 153 -11.59 -0.89 5.68
CA THR A 153 -11.95 -2.30 5.46
C THR A 153 -10.92 -2.98 4.57
N GLY A 154 -10.47 -2.26 3.55
CA GLY A 154 -9.45 -2.73 2.60
C GLY A 154 -8.11 -3.06 3.25
N ASP A 155 -7.73 -2.38 4.34
CA ASP A 155 -6.44 -2.57 5.03
C ASP A 155 -6.29 -3.94 5.68
N TYR A 156 -7.41 -4.61 5.95
CA TYR A 156 -7.45 -5.98 6.45
C TYR A 156 -7.28 -7.02 5.33
N ILE A 157 -7.52 -6.66 4.06
CA ILE A 157 -7.51 -7.58 2.92
C ILE A 157 -6.10 -7.68 2.32
N LYS A 158 -5.21 -8.28 3.10
CA LYS A 158 -3.76 -8.42 2.83
C LYS A 158 -3.41 -9.59 1.89
N GLY A 159 -4.40 -10.41 1.55
CA GLY A 159 -4.24 -11.60 0.71
C GLY A 159 -3.24 -12.59 1.29
N LEU A 160 -2.67 -13.41 0.41
CA LEU A 160 -1.68 -14.44 0.73
C LEU A 160 -0.40 -13.88 1.36
N THR A 161 -0.04 -12.63 1.08
CA THR A 161 1.22 -12.06 1.55
C THR A 161 1.20 -11.76 3.05
N PHE A 162 0.01 -11.52 3.61
CA PHE A 162 -0.18 -11.06 4.98
C PHE A 162 0.61 -9.77 5.34
N ASP A 163 1.11 -9.01 4.36
CA ASP A 163 1.90 -7.80 4.58
C ASP A 163 0.99 -6.57 4.70
N THR A 164 0.74 -5.89 3.59
CA THR A 164 -0.15 -4.73 3.50
C THR A 164 -1.22 -4.98 2.44
N SER A 165 -2.38 -4.33 2.59
CA SER A 165 -3.42 -4.28 1.56
C SER A 165 -2.87 -3.78 0.23
N THR A 166 -1.96 -2.81 0.27
CA THR A 166 -1.25 -2.27 -0.90
C THR A 166 -0.42 -3.31 -1.63
N THR A 167 0.27 -4.20 -0.90
CA THR A 167 1.03 -5.31 -1.50
C THR A 167 0.09 -6.23 -2.28
N ASN A 168 -1.04 -6.59 -1.68
CA ASN A 168 -2.07 -7.40 -2.34
C ASN A 168 -2.68 -6.68 -3.55
N ALA A 169 -2.92 -5.37 -3.44
CA ALA A 169 -3.43 -4.54 -4.52
C ALA A 169 -2.49 -4.55 -5.72
N VAL A 170 -1.19 -4.34 -5.48
CA VAL A 170 -0.15 -4.34 -6.52
C VAL A 170 -0.02 -5.71 -7.19
N LEU A 171 -0.04 -6.81 -6.42
CA LEU A 171 0.00 -8.16 -6.99
C LEU A 171 -1.22 -8.45 -7.87
N ASN A 172 -2.43 -8.08 -7.43
CA ASN A 172 -3.63 -8.26 -8.27
C ASN A 172 -3.62 -7.34 -9.49
N SER A 173 -3.05 -6.12 -9.40
CA SER A 173 -2.85 -5.25 -10.57
C SER A 173 -1.92 -5.90 -11.61
N PHE A 174 -0.84 -6.56 -11.19
CA PHE A 174 -0.03 -7.37 -12.10
C PHE A 174 -0.85 -8.49 -12.74
N ALA A 175 -1.66 -9.19 -11.95
CA ALA A 175 -2.52 -10.26 -12.42
C ALA A 175 -3.51 -9.77 -13.49
N VAL A 176 -4.14 -8.61 -13.26
CA VAL A 176 -5.06 -7.98 -14.19
C VAL A 176 -4.37 -7.68 -15.52
N ILE A 177 -3.21 -7.01 -15.50
CA ILE A 177 -2.43 -6.69 -16.70
C ILE A 177 -2.04 -7.98 -17.44
N TYR A 178 -1.53 -8.97 -16.70
CA TYR A 178 -1.07 -10.23 -17.25
C TYR A 178 -2.21 -11.06 -17.85
N PHE A 179 -3.30 -11.31 -17.13
CA PHE A 179 -4.41 -12.13 -17.61
C PHE A 179 -5.18 -11.46 -18.74
N LEU A 180 -5.23 -10.13 -18.79
CA LEU A 180 -5.78 -9.39 -19.91
C LEU A 180 -4.98 -9.67 -21.19
N SER A 181 -3.65 -9.66 -21.09
CA SER A 181 -2.78 -10.01 -22.22
C SER A 181 -2.93 -11.46 -22.69
N LYS A 182 -3.36 -12.35 -21.79
CA LYS A 182 -3.57 -13.78 -22.05
C LYS A 182 -5.01 -14.13 -22.46
N GLY A 183 -5.90 -13.15 -22.58
CA GLY A 183 -7.32 -13.37 -22.88
C GLY A 183 -8.06 -14.19 -21.83
N LYS A 184 -7.59 -14.19 -20.57
CA LYS A 184 -8.21 -14.94 -19.46
C LYS A 184 -9.18 -14.05 -18.70
N ASN A 185 -10.27 -13.64 -19.37
CA ASN A 185 -11.21 -12.62 -18.90
C ASN A 185 -11.78 -12.88 -17.50
N MET A 186 -12.13 -14.13 -17.18
CA MET A 186 -12.64 -14.48 -15.84
C MET A 186 -11.61 -14.23 -14.74
N MET A 187 -10.33 -14.53 -15.01
CA MET A 187 -9.25 -14.25 -14.06
C MET A 187 -8.98 -12.75 -13.94
N VAL A 188 -9.14 -11.97 -15.03
CA VAL A 188 -9.06 -10.51 -14.99
C VAL A 188 -10.12 -9.95 -14.04
N ILE A 189 -11.39 -10.36 -14.21
CA ILE A 189 -12.50 -9.88 -13.39
C ILE A 189 -12.31 -10.28 -11.93
N LEU A 190 -11.89 -11.53 -11.67
CA LEU A 190 -11.61 -12.00 -10.31
C LEU A 190 -10.51 -11.18 -9.64
N CYS A 191 -9.37 -10.99 -10.31
CA CYS A 191 -8.25 -10.23 -9.75
C CYS A 191 -8.61 -8.75 -9.60
N MET A 192 -9.41 -8.18 -10.52
CA MET A 192 -9.91 -6.81 -10.41
C MET A 192 -10.83 -6.66 -9.20
N ALA A 193 -11.75 -7.60 -8.96
CA ALA A 193 -12.62 -7.58 -7.78
C ALA A 193 -11.80 -7.65 -6.48
N VAL A 194 -10.83 -8.57 -6.39
CA VAL A 194 -9.95 -8.68 -5.21
C VAL A 194 -9.12 -7.41 -5.03
N MET A 195 -8.58 -6.84 -6.12
CA MET A 195 -7.83 -5.58 -6.07
C MET A 195 -8.69 -4.44 -5.52
N LEU A 196 -9.92 -4.27 -6.02
CA LEU A 196 -10.85 -3.25 -5.53
C LEU A 196 -11.18 -3.44 -4.05
N LEU A 197 -11.39 -4.69 -3.61
CA LEU A 197 -11.59 -5.04 -2.20
C LEU A 197 -10.38 -4.72 -1.30
N THR A 198 -9.21 -4.35 -1.82
CA THR A 198 -8.12 -3.85 -0.96
C THR A 198 -8.26 -2.36 -0.62
N GLY A 199 -9.15 -1.61 -1.28
CA GLY A 199 -9.35 -0.18 -1.05
C GLY A 199 -8.15 0.72 -1.40
N SER A 200 -7.11 0.20 -2.06
CA SER A 200 -5.88 0.96 -2.33
C SER A 200 -6.06 1.97 -3.48
N ASN A 201 -6.37 3.22 -3.13
CA ASN A 201 -6.56 4.34 -4.06
C ASN A 201 -5.35 4.58 -4.98
N VAL A 202 -4.12 4.46 -4.46
CA VAL A 202 -2.90 4.64 -5.27
C VAL A 202 -2.73 3.52 -6.30
N ALA A 203 -3.01 2.27 -5.91
CA ALA A 203 -2.94 1.15 -6.85
C ALA A 203 -4.04 1.24 -7.92
N ASN A 204 -5.25 1.66 -7.56
CA ASN A 204 -6.35 1.95 -8.49
C ASN A 204 -5.94 3.00 -9.53
N LEU A 205 -5.35 4.11 -9.09
CA LEU A 205 -4.89 5.19 -9.98
C LEU A 205 -3.82 4.71 -10.95
N LEU A 206 -2.78 4.01 -10.45
CA LEU A 206 -1.71 3.47 -11.28
C LEU A 206 -2.22 2.43 -12.30
N LEU A 207 -3.12 1.53 -11.87
CA LEU A 207 -3.69 0.53 -12.77
C LEU A 207 -4.57 1.20 -13.83
N SER A 208 -5.35 2.20 -13.46
CA SER A 208 -6.19 2.96 -14.40
C SER A 208 -5.34 3.65 -15.46
N GLY A 209 -4.26 4.34 -15.07
CA GLY A 209 -3.31 4.93 -16.03
C GLY A 209 -2.67 3.88 -16.95
N THR A 210 -2.31 2.71 -16.40
CA THR A 210 -1.74 1.59 -17.18
C THR A 210 -2.77 0.98 -18.15
N MET A 211 -4.03 0.86 -17.72
CA MET A 211 -5.13 0.38 -18.56
C MET A 211 -5.47 1.35 -19.69
N LEU A 212 -5.43 2.66 -19.43
CA LEU A 212 -5.60 3.68 -20.48
C LEU A 212 -4.47 3.56 -21.51
N PHE A 213 -3.22 3.40 -21.06
CA PHE A 213 -2.11 3.13 -21.97
C PHE A 213 -2.35 1.86 -22.81
N LEU A 214 -2.75 0.76 -22.19
CA LEU A 214 -3.11 -0.48 -22.90
C LEU A 214 -4.26 -0.27 -23.90
N PHE A 215 -5.30 0.47 -23.52
CA PHE A 215 -6.47 0.77 -24.33
C PHE A 215 -6.08 1.48 -25.63
N PHE A 216 -5.20 2.48 -25.54
CA PHE A 216 -4.80 3.26 -26.72
C PHE A 216 -3.76 2.57 -27.58
N PHE A 217 -2.78 1.86 -26.98
CA PHE A 217 -1.58 1.47 -27.71
C PHE A 217 -1.37 -0.04 -27.93
N GLN A 218 -1.93 -0.91 -27.08
CA GLN A 218 -1.51 -2.32 -27.03
C GLN A 218 -2.66 -3.35 -26.91
N SER A 219 -3.92 -2.94 -27.05
CA SER A 219 -5.08 -3.81 -26.90
C SER A 219 -5.83 -4.07 -28.19
N ASN A 220 -6.36 -5.29 -28.33
CA ASN A 220 -7.34 -5.64 -29.37
C ASN A 220 -8.78 -5.28 -28.92
N ARG A 221 -9.77 -5.50 -29.81
CA ARG A 221 -11.18 -5.15 -29.54
C ARG A 221 -11.72 -5.81 -28.26
N ASP A 222 -11.41 -7.09 -28.05
CA ASP A 222 -11.91 -7.84 -26.89
C ASP A 222 -11.27 -7.33 -25.59
N GLN A 223 -9.96 -7.08 -25.61
CA GLN A 223 -9.22 -6.51 -24.47
C GLN A 223 -9.73 -5.10 -24.14
N LYS A 224 -10.05 -4.27 -25.13
CA LYS A 224 -10.66 -2.96 -24.93
C LYS A 224 -11.99 -3.07 -24.19
N SER A 225 -12.84 -4.00 -24.58
CA SER A 225 -14.11 -4.27 -23.88
C SER A 225 -13.88 -4.67 -22.42
N ILE A 226 -12.92 -5.56 -22.15
CA ILE A 226 -12.59 -5.96 -20.78
C ILE A 226 -11.98 -4.81 -19.96
N ILE A 227 -11.17 -3.94 -20.57
CA ILE A 227 -10.66 -2.73 -19.91
C ILE A 227 -11.83 -1.83 -19.50
N ILE A 228 -12.80 -1.59 -20.38
CA ILE A 228 -14.00 -0.80 -20.07
C ILE A 228 -14.76 -1.43 -18.89
N VAL A 229 -14.94 -2.75 -18.89
CA VAL A 229 -15.57 -3.47 -17.76
C VAL A 229 -14.80 -3.23 -16.46
N CYS A 230 -13.47 -3.33 -16.48
CA CYS A 230 -12.66 -3.07 -15.28
C CYS A 230 -12.81 -1.63 -14.77
N LEU A 231 -12.83 -0.64 -15.67
CA LEU A 231 -13.05 0.77 -15.30
C LEU A 231 -14.46 1.00 -14.74
N VAL A 232 -15.49 0.37 -15.32
CA VAL A 232 -16.86 0.41 -14.78
C VAL A 232 -16.93 -0.25 -13.41
N MET A 233 -16.23 -1.37 -13.17
CA MET A 233 -16.12 -1.99 -11.86
C MET A 233 -15.48 -1.05 -10.84
N LEU A 234 -14.40 -0.34 -11.22
CA LEU A 234 -13.75 0.65 -10.36
C LEU A 234 -14.70 1.80 -10.00
N VAL A 235 -15.36 2.40 -10.99
CA VAL A 235 -16.34 3.48 -10.76
C VAL A 235 -17.49 2.99 -9.87
N THR A 236 -18.01 1.80 -10.15
CA THR A 236 -19.08 1.18 -9.34
C THR A 236 -18.63 0.97 -7.91
N PHE A 237 -17.41 0.46 -7.69
CA PHE A 237 -16.85 0.29 -6.37
C PHE A 237 -16.73 1.62 -5.62
N LEU A 238 -16.18 2.64 -6.26
CA LEU A 238 -16.02 3.97 -5.66
C LEU A 238 -17.35 4.67 -5.37
N VAL A 239 -18.40 4.45 -6.17
CA VAL A 239 -19.69 5.12 -5.98
C VAL A 239 -20.63 4.35 -5.04
N LYS A 240 -20.62 3.01 -5.11
CA LYS A 240 -21.61 2.17 -4.42
C LYS A 240 -21.04 1.38 -3.24
N VAL A 241 -19.79 0.95 -3.33
CA VAL A 241 -19.18 0.12 -2.27
C VAL A 241 -18.48 1.02 -1.25
N SER A 242 -17.66 1.96 -1.70
CA SER A 242 -16.86 2.86 -0.85
C SER A 242 -16.97 4.33 -1.29
N PRO A 243 -18.16 4.97 -1.15
CA PRO A 243 -18.39 6.36 -1.54
C PRO A 243 -17.42 7.36 -0.90
N GLN A 244 -16.95 7.08 0.31
CA GLN A 244 -16.03 7.95 1.04
C GLN A 244 -14.62 7.98 0.42
N ASN A 245 -14.19 6.87 -0.21
CA ASN A 245 -12.91 6.84 -0.94
C ASN A 245 -12.92 7.74 -2.19
N ASN A 246 -14.10 8.02 -2.76
CA ASN A 246 -14.23 8.95 -3.87
C ASN A 246 -13.86 10.38 -3.46
N GLU A 247 -14.30 10.83 -2.28
CA GLU A 247 -13.94 12.17 -1.77
C GLU A 247 -12.43 12.29 -1.56
N HIS A 248 -11.79 11.25 -1.02
CA HIS A 248 -10.34 11.19 -0.86
C HIS A 248 -9.61 11.30 -2.21
N LEU A 249 -10.03 10.52 -3.22
CA LEU A 249 -9.45 10.58 -4.57
C LEU A 249 -9.60 11.96 -5.22
N LEU A 250 -10.78 12.59 -5.08
CA LEU A 250 -11.02 13.94 -5.60
C LEU A 250 -10.09 14.96 -4.94
N ASN A 251 -9.90 14.90 -3.63
CA ASN A 251 -8.99 15.79 -2.91
C ASN A 251 -7.54 15.61 -3.36
N VAL A 252 -7.08 14.37 -3.56
CA VAL A 252 -5.73 14.08 -4.07
C VAL A 252 -5.55 14.63 -5.49
N CYS A 253 -6.52 14.39 -6.39
CA CYS A 253 -6.47 14.93 -7.75
C CYS A 253 -6.49 16.46 -7.78
N GLN A 254 -7.32 17.10 -6.95
CA GLN A 254 -7.37 18.56 -6.83
C GLN A 254 -6.05 19.14 -6.31
N GLY A 255 -5.44 18.49 -5.32
CA GLY A 255 -4.12 18.86 -4.80
C GLY A 255 -3.02 18.78 -5.86
N LEU A 256 -3.00 17.71 -6.66
CA LEU A 256 -2.04 17.54 -7.76
C LEU A 256 -2.23 18.59 -8.86
N LEU A 257 -3.48 18.91 -9.20
CA LEU A 257 -3.81 19.90 -10.23
C LEU A 257 -3.75 21.36 -9.74
N HIS A 258 -3.35 21.58 -8.48
CA HIS A 258 -3.33 22.91 -7.84
C HIS A 258 -4.66 23.67 -7.94
N ILE A 259 -5.77 22.94 -8.08
CA ILE A 259 -7.10 23.55 -8.10
C ILE A 259 -7.39 23.91 -6.64
N ARG A 260 -7.14 25.18 -6.29
CA ARG A 260 -7.50 25.73 -4.98
C ARG A 260 -9.02 25.73 -4.86
N THR A 261 -9.59 24.61 -4.45
CA THR A 261 -10.90 24.65 -3.82
C THR A 261 -10.74 25.42 -2.53
N ALA A 262 -11.47 26.52 -2.38
CA ALA A 262 -11.60 27.18 -1.09
C ALA A 262 -11.89 26.09 -0.06
N PRO A 263 -11.17 26.05 1.08
CA PRO A 263 -11.45 25.04 2.10
C PRO A 263 -12.94 25.11 2.35
N LYS A 264 -13.65 23.99 2.11
CA LYS A 264 -14.97 23.83 2.71
C LYS A 264 -14.69 24.06 4.18
N ARG A 265 -15.01 25.25 4.69
CA ARG A 265 -15.07 25.47 6.13
C ARG A 265 -15.90 24.28 6.57
N SER A 266 -15.32 23.42 7.41
CA SER A 266 -16.14 22.72 8.39
C SER A 266 -16.78 23.86 9.16
N VAL A 267 -17.87 24.40 8.62
CA VAL A 267 -18.88 25.00 9.43
C VAL A 267 -19.21 23.81 10.30
N ASP A 268 -18.66 23.83 11.51
CA ASP A 268 -19.30 23.23 12.66
C ASP A 268 -20.74 23.72 12.57
N ASN A 269 -21.56 22.98 11.80
CA ASN A 269 -23.00 23.06 11.84
C ASN A 269 -23.38 22.40 13.16
N ILE A 270 -22.82 22.91 14.26
CA ILE A 270 -23.40 22.77 15.58
C ILE A 270 -24.82 23.29 15.35
N PRO A 271 -25.83 22.42 15.49
CA PRO A 271 -27.22 22.81 15.30
C PRO A 271 -27.46 24.12 16.05
N ILE A 272 -28.25 25.02 15.50
CA ILE A 272 -28.51 26.33 16.12
C ILE A 272 -28.99 26.15 17.58
N THR A 273 -29.67 25.03 17.89
CA THR A 273 -30.06 24.60 19.24
C THR A 273 -28.91 24.36 20.22
N ALA A 274 -27.72 23.96 19.75
CA ALA A 274 -26.55 23.65 20.58
C ALA A 274 -25.51 24.78 20.64
N ARG A 275 -25.69 25.88 19.89
CA ARG A 275 -24.79 27.04 19.93
C ARG A 275 -25.08 27.92 21.17
N PRO A 276 -24.07 28.47 21.87
CA PRO A 276 -24.30 29.42 22.97
C PRO A 276 -24.95 30.70 22.44
N ASP A 277 -25.87 31.29 23.21
CA ASP A 277 -26.59 32.52 22.78
C ASP A 277 -25.66 33.72 22.60
N SER A 278 -24.48 33.70 23.20
CA SER A 278 -23.45 34.73 23.01
C SER A 278 -22.89 34.78 21.59
N VAL A 279 -23.04 33.70 20.82
CA VAL A 279 -22.47 33.54 19.47
C VAL A 279 -23.55 33.60 18.38
N LEU A 280 -24.80 33.87 18.75
CA LEU A 280 -25.96 33.90 17.85
C LEU A 280 -26.39 35.33 17.55
N THR A 281 -26.67 35.60 16.29
CA THR A 281 -27.37 36.83 15.85
C THR A 281 -28.80 36.86 16.42
N ALA A 282 -29.44 38.03 16.39
CA ALA A 282 -30.82 38.18 16.87
C ALA A 282 -31.81 37.25 16.12
N GLU A 283 -31.61 37.04 14.83
CA GLU A 283 -32.44 36.13 14.03
C GLU A 283 -32.13 34.65 14.35
N GLU A 284 -30.87 34.28 14.53
CA GLU A 284 -30.52 32.91 14.95
C GLU A 284 -31.03 32.59 16.35
N LYS A 285 -31.09 33.58 17.27
CA LYS A 285 -31.73 33.41 18.59
C LYS A 285 -33.23 33.14 18.46
N LYS A 286 -33.93 33.88 17.60
CA LYS A 286 -35.35 33.63 17.33
C LYS A 286 -35.56 32.24 16.73
N GLN A 287 -34.71 31.85 15.78
CA GLN A 287 -34.74 30.51 15.18
C GLN A 287 -34.47 29.42 16.23
N LYS A 288 -33.47 29.61 17.09
CA LYS A 288 -33.16 28.70 18.20
C LYS A 288 -34.36 28.52 19.11
N THR A 289 -34.95 29.62 19.57
CA THR A 289 -36.11 29.61 20.45
C THR A 289 -37.31 28.94 19.81
N ALA A 290 -37.59 29.24 18.54
CA ALA A 290 -38.67 28.61 17.79
C ALA A 290 -38.45 27.10 17.65
N GLN A 291 -37.23 26.67 17.34
CA GLN A 291 -36.89 25.26 17.19
C GLN A 291 -37.00 24.50 18.51
N LEU A 292 -36.42 25.03 19.60
CA LEU A 292 -36.55 24.45 20.94
C LEU A 292 -38.00 24.40 21.43
N TYR A 293 -38.80 25.41 21.10
CA TYR A 293 -40.24 25.42 21.41
C TYR A 293 -40.99 24.33 20.67
N MET A 294 -40.78 24.21 19.35
CA MET A 294 -41.41 23.16 18.53
C MET A 294 -41.01 21.76 19.01
N ASP A 295 -39.74 21.58 19.37
CA ASP A 295 -39.23 20.33 19.94
C ASP A 295 -39.91 20.01 21.29
N SER A 296 -40.10 21.01 22.15
CA SER A 296 -40.83 20.84 23.42
C SER A 296 -42.31 20.50 23.23
N VAL A 297 -42.98 21.12 22.24
CA VAL A 297 -44.40 20.83 21.94
C VAL A 297 -44.55 19.42 21.39
N ASN A 298 -43.68 19.02 20.47
CA ASN A 298 -43.66 17.66 19.91
C ASN A 298 -43.39 16.61 20.99
N LEU A 299 -42.46 16.88 21.91
CA LEU A 299 -42.18 15.99 23.04
C LEU A 299 -43.41 15.83 23.94
N SER A 300 -44.10 16.92 24.26
CA SER A 300 -45.33 16.88 25.08
C SER A 300 -46.47 16.13 24.38
N GLN A 301 -46.62 16.27 23.06
CA GLN A 301 -47.59 15.49 22.29
C GLN A 301 -47.23 14.00 22.28
N TYR A 302 -45.96 13.69 22.03
CA TYR A 302 -45.45 12.32 22.04
C TYR A 302 -45.66 11.63 23.39
N GLU A 303 -45.42 12.31 24.51
CA GLU A 303 -45.70 11.78 25.86
C GLU A 303 -47.19 11.55 26.11
N LYS A 304 -48.06 12.44 25.62
CA LYS A 304 -49.51 12.27 25.70
C LYS A 304 -49.97 11.07 24.87
N ASP A 305 -49.42 10.91 23.67
CA ASP A 305 -49.74 9.79 22.77
C ASP A 305 -49.25 8.46 23.34
N LEU A 306 -48.06 8.43 23.97
CA LEU A 306 -47.56 7.27 24.72
C LEU A 306 -48.48 6.89 25.88
N LYS A 307 -48.89 7.86 26.69
CA LYS A 307 -49.82 7.62 27.81
C LYS A 307 -51.19 7.15 27.32
N LYS A 308 -51.69 7.69 26.21
CA LYS A 308 -52.97 7.27 25.60
C LYS A 308 -52.88 5.87 25.00
N SER A 309 -51.73 5.52 24.43
CA SER A 309 -51.46 4.18 23.88
C SER A 309 -51.28 3.11 24.97
N GLN A 310 -50.70 3.47 26.13
CA GLN A 310 -50.57 2.55 27.26
C GLN A 310 -51.90 2.25 27.98
N VAL A 311 -52.88 3.15 27.93
CA VAL A 311 -54.19 2.96 28.58
C VAL A 311 -55.17 2.15 27.70
N THR A 312 -54.85 1.89 26.43
CA THR A 312 -55.76 1.24 25.47
C THR A 312 -55.19 -0.05 24.86
N MET A 313 -54.39 -0.82 25.60
CA MET A 313 -54.01 -2.19 25.20
C MET A 313 -54.81 -3.24 25.97
N ALA A 314 -56.12 -3.27 25.73
CA ALA A 314 -56.87 -4.53 25.80
C ALA A 314 -56.58 -5.31 24.50
N PRO A 315 -56.38 -6.64 24.54
CA PRO A 315 -55.93 -7.40 23.38
C PRO A 315 -57.09 -7.61 22.41
N MET A 316 -57.27 -6.68 21.47
CA MET A 316 -58.03 -6.95 20.26
C MET A 316 -57.07 -7.44 19.17
N ALA A 317 -57.13 -8.75 18.92
CA ALA A 317 -56.49 -9.41 17.80
C ALA A 317 -57.07 -8.83 16.49
N ILE A 318 -56.30 -7.96 15.84
CA ILE A 318 -56.51 -7.63 14.42
C ILE A 318 -55.49 -8.45 13.63
N PRO A 319 -55.93 -9.46 12.85
CA PRO A 319 -55.06 -10.17 11.94
C PRO A 319 -54.80 -9.28 10.72
N GLY A 320 -53.54 -8.99 10.40
CA GLY A 320 -53.19 -8.65 9.01
C GLY A 320 -52.12 -7.61 8.71
N PHE A 321 -51.52 -6.91 9.67
CA PHE A 321 -50.37 -6.04 9.37
C PHE A 321 -49.26 -6.21 10.41
N ILE A 322 -48.31 -7.10 10.11
CA ILE A 322 -47.01 -7.15 10.77
C ILE A 322 -46.22 -5.92 10.26
N ALA A 323 -46.49 -4.76 10.85
CA ALA A 323 -45.55 -3.65 10.77
C ALA A 323 -44.23 -4.16 11.36
N LYS A 324 -43.20 -4.33 10.53
CA LYS A 324 -41.88 -4.74 10.99
C LYS A 324 -41.50 -3.83 12.17
N PRO A 325 -41.25 -4.37 13.37
CA PRO A 325 -40.88 -3.55 14.52
C PRO A 325 -39.70 -2.68 14.11
N ILE A 326 -39.90 -1.36 14.17
CA ILE A 326 -38.84 -0.39 13.91
C ILE A 326 -37.89 -0.54 15.09
N LEU A 327 -36.88 -1.40 14.93
CA LEU A 327 -35.78 -1.49 15.88
C LEU A 327 -35.18 -0.07 15.96
N PRO A 328 -35.10 0.53 17.16
CA PRO A 328 -34.44 1.81 17.33
C PRO A 328 -33.03 1.68 16.76
N LYS A 329 -32.73 2.40 15.69
CA LYS A 329 -31.36 2.50 15.19
C LYS A 329 -30.61 3.41 16.15
N ASP A 330 -29.56 2.91 16.76
CA ASP A 330 -28.68 3.71 17.61
C ASP A 330 -28.31 5.01 16.88
N SER A 331 -28.34 6.14 17.59
CA SER A 331 -27.96 7.43 17.00
C SER A 331 -26.52 7.36 16.50
N ILE A 332 -26.28 7.83 15.27
CA ILE A 332 -24.94 7.96 14.67
C ILE A 332 -24.04 8.92 15.45
N HIS A 333 -24.62 9.72 16.36
CA HIS A 333 -23.90 10.61 17.26
C HIS A 333 -23.46 9.91 18.56
N THR A 334 -23.84 8.65 18.78
CA THR A 334 -23.33 7.90 19.94
C THR A 334 -21.85 7.57 19.74
N PRO A 335 -21.05 7.49 20.82
CA PRO A 335 -19.61 7.25 20.75
C PRO A 335 -19.20 6.02 19.93
N LYS A 336 -20.08 5.01 19.83
CA LYS A 336 -19.84 3.77 19.06
C LYS A 336 -19.69 4.02 17.54
N PHE A 337 -20.30 5.08 17.01
CA PHE A 337 -20.25 5.44 15.58
C PHE A 337 -19.31 6.59 15.27
N GLN A 338 -18.74 7.20 16.31
CA GLN A 338 -17.75 8.26 16.16
C GLN A 338 -16.35 7.64 16.03
N HIS A 339 -15.54 8.24 15.17
CA HIS A 339 -14.15 7.84 15.02
C HIS A 339 -13.42 8.02 16.36
N LYS A 340 -12.91 6.92 16.91
CA LYS A 340 -12.11 6.99 18.13
C LYS A 340 -10.67 7.24 17.71
N ASN A 341 -10.15 8.44 18.02
CA ASN A 341 -8.71 8.73 17.95
C ASN A 341 -7.99 7.95 19.07
N ASP A 342 -8.06 6.62 19.02
CA ASP A 342 -7.36 5.78 19.97
C ASP A 342 -5.88 5.88 19.68
N THR A 343 -5.19 6.60 20.57
CA THR A 343 -3.74 6.62 20.59
C THR A 343 -3.27 5.24 21.00
N ASN A 344 -3.06 4.36 20.01
CA ASN A 344 -2.53 3.02 20.26
C ASN A 344 -1.15 3.11 20.95
N ALA A 345 -0.72 2.02 21.57
CA ALA A 345 0.53 1.99 22.33
C ALA A 345 1.73 2.49 21.50
N LEU A 346 1.78 2.13 20.21
CA LEU A 346 2.82 2.60 19.30
C LEU A 346 2.77 4.12 19.12
N LYS A 347 1.61 4.70 18.82
CA LYS A 347 1.42 6.16 18.64
C LYS A 347 1.79 6.89 19.93
N LYS A 348 1.45 6.34 21.09
CA LYS A 348 1.85 6.90 22.40
C LYS A 348 3.37 6.88 22.57
N ASP A 349 4.03 5.79 22.17
CA ASP A 349 5.49 5.69 22.21
C ASP A 349 6.14 6.71 21.28
N LEU A 350 5.58 6.93 20.07
CA LEU A 350 6.06 7.93 19.12
C LEU A 350 5.86 9.36 19.63
N ILE A 351 4.69 9.70 20.17
CA ILE A 351 4.42 11.01 20.79
C ILE A 351 5.40 11.23 21.96
N THR A 352 5.62 10.20 22.78
CA THR A 352 6.58 10.26 23.89
C THR A 352 8.01 10.48 23.38
N TYR A 353 8.38 9.85 22.26
CA TYR A 353 9.68 10.03 21.64
C TYR A 353 9.88 11.48 21.13
N VAL A 354 8.88 12.04 20.43
CA VAL A 354 8.89 13.42 19.94
C VAL A 354 9.03 14.41 21.11
N ALA A 355 8.23 14.22 22.17
CA ALA A 355 8.28 15.07 23.36
C ALA A 355 9.64 15.01 24.09
N LYS A 356 10.34 13.87 24.04
CA LYS A 356 11.68 13.71 24.65
C LYS A 356 12.81 14.28 23.81
N HIS A 357 12.61 14.53 22.51
CA HIS A 357 13.67 14.94 21.59
C HIS A 357 13.27 16.10 20.67
N PRO A 358 12.67 17.19 21.18
CA PRO A 358 12.08 18.24 20.35
C PRO A 358 13.06 18.90 19.37
N ASP A 359 14.32 19.05 19.77
CA ASP A 359 15.38 19.64 18.94
C ASP A 359 15.87 18.71 17.82
N ALA A 360 15.74 17.39 18.03
CA ALA A 360 16.18 16.39 17.06
C ALA A 360 15.12 16.09 16.00
N VAL A 361 13.85 16.42 16.29
CA VAL A 361 12.70 16.21 15.40
C VAL A 361 11.84 17.48 15.31
N PRO A 362 12.41 18.58 14.76
CA PRO A 362 11.80 19.92 14.80
C PRO A 362 10.48 20.06 14.02
N LEU A 363 10.23 19.22 13.01
CA LEU A 363 8.98 19.24 12.24
C LEU A 363 7.84 18.64 13.07
N SER A 364 8.04 17.46 13.65
CA SER A 364 7.04 16.78 14.47
C SER A 364 6.78 17.45 15.80
N SER A 365 7.75 18.19 16.36
CA SER A 365 7.55 18.98 17.59
C SER A 365 6.71 20.25 17.39
N ARG A 366 6.63 20.77 16.16
CA ARG A 366 5.87 21.98 15.80
C ARG A 366 4.57 21.58 15.09
N MET A 367 3.59 21.09 15.87
CA MET A 367 2.31 20.62 15.33
C MET A 367 1.47 21.73 14.65
N ASP A 368 1.82 23.00 14.84
CA ASP A 368 1.00 24.14 14.43
C ASP A 368 1.08 24.48 12.93
N SER A 369 2.08 23.98 12.21
CA SER A 369 2.20 24.21 10.76
C SER A 369 1.96 22.95 9.97
N MET A 370 0.82 22.87 9.27
CA MET A 370 0.58 21.83 8.28
C MET A 370 1.45 22.07 7.04
N PRO A 371 2.31 21.14 6.63
CA PRO A 371 2.93 21.19 5.33
C PRO A 371 1.85 21.04 4.26
N GLY A 372 1.83 21.96 3.28
CA GLY A 372 0.92 21.87 2.14
C GLY A 372 1.30 20.80 1.10
N LEU A 373 2.35 20.01 1.34
CA LEU A 373 2.91 19.06 0.38
C LEU A 373 2.74 17.61 0.85
N PRO A 374 2.45 16.66 -0.05
CA PRO A 374 2.48 15.23 0.25
C PRO A 374 3.84 14.79 0.80
N GLY A 375 3.83 13.85 1.76
CA GLY A 375 5.04 13.40 2.44
C GLY A 375 6.14 12.87 1.51
N LYS A 376 5.79 12.25 0.39
CA LYS A 376 6.78 11.78 -0.61
C LYS A 376 7.54 12.92 -1.27
N LEU A 377 6.86 14.01 -1.59
CA LEU A 377 7.50 15.19 -2.15
C LEU A 377 8.35 15.90 -1.11
N MET A 378 7.88 15.95 0.14
CA MET A 378 8.67 16.47 1.25
C MET A 378 9.95 15.64 1.49
N ALA A 379 9.88 14.31 1.44
CA ALA A 379 11.03 13.42 1.57
C ALA A 379 12.07 13.69 0.48
N LEU A 380 11.64 13.75 -0.79
CA LEU A 380 12.54 14.10 -1.90
C LEU A 380 13.15 15.50 -1.75
N GLN A 381 12.38 16.47 -1.24
CA GLN A 381 12.90 17.80 -0.94
C GLN A 381 13.92 17.79 0.22
N GLN A 382 13.72 16.95 1.25
CA GLN A 382 14.69 16.76 2.32
C GLN A 382 15.97 16.14 1.79
N THR A 383 15.89 15.08 0.98
CA THR A 383 17.05 14.48 0.29
C THR A 383 17.80 15.50 -0.56
N GLY A 384 17.09 16.31 -1.35
CA GLY A 384 17.69 17.36 -2.16
C GLY A 384 18.37 18.47 -1.34
N ARG A 385 17.74 18.91 -0.24
CA ARG A 385 18.35 19.88 0.69
C ARG A 385 19.58 19.31 1.37
N TYR A 386 19.51 18.06 1.81
CA TYR A 386 20.61 17.36 2.45
C TYR A 386 21.83 17.29 1.52
N PHE A 387 21.66 16.95 0.24
CA PHE A 387 22.77 16.92 -0.72
C PHE A 387 23.35 18.29 -1.05
N ARG A 388 22.55 19.36 -1.00
CA ARG A 388 23.10 20.73 -1.13
C ARG A 388 24.02 21.07 0.04
N GLN A 389 23.70 20.60 1.23
CA GLN A 389 24.54 20.79 2.43
C GLN A 389 25.73 19.82 2.48
N HIS A 390 25.58 18.63 1.90
CA HIS A 390 26.58 17.56 1.91
C HIS A 390 26.89 17.08 0.48
N PRO A 391 27.52 17.89 -0.37
CA PRO A 391 27.71 17.56 -1.78
C PRO A 391 28.53 16.27 -1.99
N GLY A 392 29.45 15.94 -1.09
CA GLY A 392 30.20 14.68 -1.14
C GLY A 392 29.31 13.43 -1.02
N LYS A 393 28.15 13.53 -0.36
CA LYS A 393 27.17 12.45 -0.22
C LYS A 393 26.29 12.27 -1.48
N LEU A 394 26.30 13.21 -2.43
CA LEU A 394 25.48 13.13 -3.63
C LEU A 394 25.83 11.89 -4.48
N LEU A 395 27.11 11.54 -4.57
CA LEU A 395 27.56 10.46 -5.45
C LEU A 395 27.15 9.09 -4.94
N THR A 396 27.44 8.78 -3.68
CA THR A 396 27.25 7.43 -3.13
C THR A 396 26.23 7.35 -2.01
N GLY A 397 25.62 8.47 -1.60
CA GLY A 397 24.59 8.53 -0.58
C GLY A 397 25.15 8.51 0.84
N THR A 398 24.24 8.33 1.79
CA THR A 398 24.53 8.33 3.24
C THR A 398 24.96 6.96 3.78
N GLY A 399 24.81 5.89 2.99
CA GLY A 399 24.99 4.51 3.42
C GLY A 399 23.67 3.85 3.82
N THR A 400 23.64 2.52 3.74
CA THR A 400 22.45 1.72 4.03
C THR A 400 21.93 1.96 5.45
N GLY A 401 20.64 2.23 5.59
CA GLY A 401 19.99 2.47 6.87
C GLY A 401 20.28 3.82 7.53
N ASN A 402 20.94 4.75 6.84
CA ASN A 402 21.28 6.07 7.38
C ASN A 402 20.35 7.20 6.92
N PHE A 403 19.37 6.96 6.05
CA PHE A 403 18.47 8.04 5.58
C PHE A 403 17.02 7.59 5.33
N SER A 404 16.70 6.87 4.26
CA SER A 404 15.30 6.54 3.90
C SER A 404 15.19 5.07 3.52
N SER A 405 14.89 4.21 4.49
CA SER A 405 14.65 2.77 4.27
C SER A 405 13.77 2.16 5.35
N LYS A 406 13.13 1.02 5.04
CA LYS A 406 12.39 0.22 6.03
C LYS A 406 13.33 -0.30 7.12
N LEU A 407 14.58 -0.59 6.75
CA LEU A 407 15.65 -0.96 7.67
C LEU A 407 16.04 0.18 8.63
N ALA A 408 16.14 1.43 8.17
CA ALA A 408 16.39 2.58 9.05
C ALA A 408 15.30 2.68 10.12
N PHE A 409 14.02 2.59 9.73
CA PHE A 409 12.89 2.55 10.67
C PHE A 409 12.98 1.38 11.65
N ARG A 410 13.40 0.20 11.20
CA ARG A 410 13.56 -0.98 12.05
C ARG A 410 14.68 -0.79 13.07
N ALA A 411 15.82 -0.26 12.63
CA ALA A 411 17.01 -0.05 13.45
C ALA A 411 16.76 0.89 14.64
N THR A 412 15.73 1.76 14.58
CA THR A 412 15.31 2.59 15.72
C THR A 412 14.88 1.79 16.95
N ALA A 413 14.52 0.50 16.78
CA ALA A 413 13.89 -0.34 17.79
C ALA A 413 12.56 0.20 18.36
N MET A 414 11.92 1.18 17.70
CA MET A 414 10.59 1.72 18.06
C MET A 414 9.44 0.86 17.53
N LYS A 415 9.72 -0.36 17.04
CA LYS A 415 8.73 -1.32 16.49
C LYS A 415 7.93 -0.81 15.27
N LEU A 416 8.39 0.24 14.59
CA LEU A 416 7.73 0.83 13.42
C LEU A 416 7.57 -0.16 12.25
N THR A 417 8.59 -0.95 11.96
CA THR A 417 8.63 -1.86 10.80
C THR A 417 9.11 -3.27 11.18
N GLY A 418 8.69 -3.70 12.37
CA GLY A 418 9.05 -4.98 12.99
C GLY A 418 10.03 -4.84 14.16
N GLY A 419 10.46 -5.97 14.70
CA GLY A 419 11.38 -6.02 15.83
C GLY A 419 12.83 -5.74 15.44
N TYR A 420 13.57 -5.14 16.37
CA TYR A 420 15.02 -4.97 16.33
C TYR A 420 15.58 -5.03 17.76
N PRO A 421 16.77 -5.61 18.00
CA PRO A 421 17.33 -5.68 19.35
C PRO A 421 17.57 -4.28 19.93
N ALA A 422 16.91 -3.95 21.04
CA ALA A 422 16.98 -2.62 21.64
C ALA A 422 18.41 -2.22 22.07
N SER A 423 19.22 -3.19 22.51
CA SER A 423 20.64 -2.97 22.85
C SER A 423 21.50 -2.53 21.67
N LEU A 424 21.08 -2.90 20.45
CA LEU A 424 21.78 -2.58 19.20
C LEU A 424 21.06 -1.47 18.42
N ALA A 425 20.05 -0.82 19.01
CA ALA A 425 19.29 0.24 18.38
C ALA A 425 20.22 1.35 17.84
N TYR A 426 19.96 1.75 16.59
CA TYR A 426 20.76 2.68 15.83
C TYR A 426 19.86 3.68 15.11
N ILE A 427 20.16 4.97 15.28
CA ILE A 427 19.48 6.08 14.60
C ILE A 427 20.55 7.07 14.17
N SER A 428 20.87 7.11 12.88
CA SER A 428 21.78 8.11 12.34
C SER A 428 21.19 9.52 12.51
N ASN A 429 22.05 10.52 12.64
CA ASN A 429 21.60 11.91 12.74
C ASN A 429 20.88 12.36 11.46
N ASP A 430 21.38 11.92 10.30
CA ASP A 430 20.81 12.26 8.99
C ASP A 430 19.39 11.69 8.83
N PHE A 431 19.16 10.46 9.27
CA PHE A 431 17.82 9.87 9.28
C PHE A 431 16.90 10.61 10.26
N ARG A 432 17.41 10.87 11.47
CA ARG A 432 16.63 11.46 12.58
C ARG A 432 16.04 12.81 12.22
N SER A 433 16.87 13.73 11.74
CA SER A 433 16.50 15.12 11.46
C SER A 433 15.77 15.32 10.14
N ASN A 434 15.71 14.29 9.29
CA ASN A 434 15.03 14.33 8.00
C ASN A 434 13.85 13.36 7.99
N HIS A 435 14.08 12.14 7.51
CA HIS A 435 13.03 11.22 7.13
C HIS A 435 12.25 10.64 8.32
N LEU A 436 12.93 10.42 9.46
CA LEU A 436 12.26 9.98 10.69
C LEU A 436 11.35 11.06 11.25
N ASP A 437 11.82 12.32 11.29
CA ASP A 437 11.00 13.45 11.74
C ASP A 437 9.75 13.63 10.86
N LEU A 438 9.91 13.51 9.54
CA LEU A 438 8.79 13.55 8.60
C LEU A 438 7.80 12.41 8.83
N TYR A 439 8.30 11.19 9.05
CA TYR A 439 7.46 10.05 9.38
C TYR A 439 6.71 10.28 10.69
N LEU A 440 7.42 10.70 11.75
CA LEU A 440 6.81 11.00 13.05
C LEU A 440 5.74 12.06 12.89
N TYR A 441 6.00 13.14 12.14
CA TYR A 441 5.03 14.18 11.86
C TYR A 441 3.71 13.60 11.30
N PHE A 442 3.75 12.72 10.29
CA PHE A 442 2.51 12.15 9.75
C PHE A 442 1.84 11.15 10.70
N PHE A 443 2.61 10.33 11.42
CA PHE A 443 2.08 9.22 12.21
C PHE A 443 1.77 9.54 13.68
N THR A 444 2.19 10.70 14.19
CA THR A 444 1.71 11.23 15.48
C THR A 444 0.48 12.12 15.34
N ASN A 445 0.15 12.55 14.11
CA ASN A 445 -0.99 13.40 13.81
C ASN A 445 -2.32 12.62 13.74
N LYS A 446 -3.40 13.26 13.26
CA LYS A 446 -4.71 12.63 13.08
C LYS A 446 -4.64 11.49 12.05
N ASP A 447 -5.52 10.51 12.19
CA ASP A 447 -5.44 9.28 11.39
C ASP A 447 -5.67 9.52 9.88
N ASP A 448 -6.31 10.63 9.50
CA ASP A 448 -6.42 11.12 8.12
C ASP A 448 -5.05 11.30 7.43
N TYR A 449 -3.99 11.53 8.22
CA TYR A 449 -2.62 11.69 7.71
C TYR A 449 -1.91 10.37 7.46
N HIS A 450 -2.43 9.24 7.96
CA HIS A 450 -1.78 7.92 7.85
C HIS A 450 -1.93 7.28 6.46
N SER A 451 -2.33 8.05 5.44
CA SER A 451 -2.47 7.56 4.07
C SER A 451 -1.14 7.26 3.40
N ILE A 452 -1.14 6.29 2.46
CA ILE A 452 0.04 5.93 1.64
C ILE A 452 0.57 7.11 0.81
N VAL A 453 -0.28 8.09 0.49
CA VAL A 453 0.13 9.31 -0.22
C VAL A 453 1.03 10.18 0.66
N ASN A 454 0.75 10.18 1.97
CA ASN A 454 1.49 10.95 2.97
C ASN A 454 2.67 10.18 3.55
N THR A 455 2.70 8.84 3.45
CA THR A 455 3.90 8.09 3.84
C THR A 455 5.09 8.53 3.00
N PRO A 456 6.24 8.85 3.62
CA PRO A 456 7.40 9.37 2.89
C PRO A 456 8.15 8.26 2.12
N ASN A 457 7.71 7.01 2.20
CA ASN A 457 8.36 5.86 1.62
C ASN A 457 8.40 5.91 0.09
N SER A 458 9.56 5.59 -0.48
CA SER A 458 9.76 5.47 -1.93
C SER A 458 11.05 4.71 -2.19
N THR A 459 11.01 3.74 -3.11
CA THR A 459 12.23 3.05 -3.57
C THR A 459 13.19 4.02 -4.26
N TYR A 460 12.66 5.01 -4.99
CA TYR A 460 13.51 6.02 -5.63
C TYR A 460 14.25 6.89 -4.63
N ASP A 461 13.55 7.34 -3.59
CA ASP A 461 14.14 8.15 -2.53
C ASP A 461 15.13 7.33 -1.70
N GLN A 462 14.83 6.05 -1.42
CA GLN A 462 15.80 5.13 -0.79
C GLN A 462 17.09 5.02 -1.59
N LEU A 463 16.98 4.69 -2.89
CA LEU A 463 18.14 4.52 -3.76
C LEU A 463 18.95 5.81 -3.86
N LEU A 464 18.27 6.94 -4.00
CA LEU A 464 18.92 8.24 -4.10
C LEU A 464 19.59 8.64 -2.78
N SER A 465 18.91 8.56 -1.64
CA SER A 465 19.41 9.06 -0.36
C SER A 465 20.45 8.16 0.32
N GLU A 466 20.29 6.83 0.25
CA GLU A 466 21.19 5.88 0.90
C GLU A 466 22.36 5.47 0.00
N TYR A 467 22.15 5.42 -1.33
CA TYR A 467 23.13 4.95 -2.31
C TYR A 467 23.55 6.02 -3.33
N GLY A 468 23.02 7.24 -3.23
CA GLY A 468 23.39 8.37 -4.06
C GLY A 468 22.94 8.26 -5.50
N LEU A 469 23.49 9.14 -6.35
CA LEU A 469 23.35 9.04 -7.79
C LEU A 469 23.90 7.71 -8.33
N ALA A 470 24.94 7.14 -7.72
CA ALA A 470 25.49 5.85 -8.09
C ALA A 470 24.44 4.74 -7.95
N GLY A 471 23.68 4.72 -6.85
CA GLY A 471 22.59 3.77 -6.64
C GLY A 471 21.47 3.93 -7.66
N LEU A 472 21.01 5.17 -7.89
CA LEU A 472 19.95 5.46 -8.86
C LEU A 472 20.38 5.15 -10.31
N ILE A 473 21.60 5.53 -10.71
CA ILE A 473 22.18 5.19 -12.02
C ILE A 473 22.33 3.68 -12.15
N SER A 474 22.76 2.99 -11.10
CA SER A 474 22.88 1.53 -11.11
C SER A 474 21.52 0.87 -11.33
N PHE A 475 20.48 1.35 -10.66
CA PHE A 475 19.11 0.90 -10.85
C PHE A 475 18.61 1.14 -12.27
N VAL A 476 18.75 2.37 -12.80
CA VAL A 476 18.29 2.68 -14.16
C VAL A 476 19.10 1.92 -15.22
N GLY A 477 20.42 1.92 -15.11
CA GLY A 477 21.35 1.36 -16.10
C GLY A 477 21.50 -0.16 -16.07
N PHE A 478 21.38 -0.80 -14.90
CA PHE A 478 21.63 -2.24 -14.75
C PHE A 478 20.44 -3.06 -14.28
N TYR A 479 19.36 -2.43 -13.78
CA TYR A 479 18.10 -3.12 -13.49
C TYR A 479 17.03 -2.80 -14.53
N MET A 480 16.67 -1.52 -14.69
CA MET A 480 15.63 -1.10 -15.63
C MET A 480 16.04 -1.39 -17.08
N ALA A 481 17.22 -0.92 -17.50
CA ALA A 481 17.72 -1.16 -18.85
C ALA A 481 17.99 -2.64 -19.14
N PHE A 482 18.31 -3.46 -18.13
CA PHE A 482 18.46 -4.91 -18.29
C PHE A 482 17.19 -5.55 -18.82
N PHE A 483 16.04 -5.24 -18.22
CA PHE A 483 14.75 -5.74 -18.69
C PHE A 483 14.32 -5.05 -19.99
N LEU A 484 14.39 -3.72 -20.07
CA LEU A 484 13.94 -2.96 -21.25
C LEU A 484 14.61 -3.40 -22.55
N LYS A 485 15.91 -3.71 -22.53
CA LYS A 485 16.66 -4.21 -23.71
C LYS A 485 16.12 -5.54 -24.25
N GLN A 486 15.44 -6.33 -23.41
CA GLN A 486 14.89 -7.64 -23.77
C GLN A 486 13.39 -7.55 -24.13
N LEU A 487 12.73 -6.40 -23.96
CA LEU A 487 11.31 -6.26 -24.21
C LEU A 487 11.01 -5.97 -25.69
N ARG A 488 9.99 -6.64 -26.23
CA ARG A 488 9.42 -6.32 -27.55
C ARG A 488 8.32 -5.27 -27.42
N LYS A 489 8.18 -4.40 -28.43
CA LYS A 489 7.24 -3.25 -28.46
C LYS A 489 5.76 -3.58 -28.21
N ARG A 490 5.32 -4.83 -28.38
CA ARG A 490 3.91 -5.27 -28.21
C ARG A 490 3.73 -6.35 -27.13
N SER A 491 4.64 -6.41 -26.16
CA SER A 491 4.59 -7.43 -25.10
C SER A 491 3.98 -6.89 -23.80
N TYR A 492 3.35 -7.75 -22.99
CA TYR A 492 2.72 -7.35 -21.73
C TYR A 492 3.72 -6.92 -20.65
N ALA A 493 5.01 -7.16 -20.86
CA ALA A 493 6.05 -6.66 -19.98
C ALA A 493 6.16 -5.13 -19.99
N ILE A 494 5.80 -4.43 -21.08
CA ILE A 494 5.83 -2.95 -21.14
C ILE A 494 4.82 -2.33 -20.15
N PRO A 495 3.52 -2.67 -20.17
CA PRO A 495 2.56 -2.12 -19.21
C PRO A 495 2.86 -2.59 -17.78
N LEU A 496 3.38 -3.81 -17.58
CA LEU A 496 3.88 -4.23 -16.26
C LEU A 496 5.03 -3.34 -15.77
N PHE A 497 5.95 -2.99 -16.66
CA PHE A 497 7.08 -2.12 -16.34
C PHE A 497 6.61 -0.70 -16.02
N LEU A 498 5.68 -0.14 -16.82
CA LEU A 498 5.05 1.16 -16.55
C LEU A 498 4.38 1.17 -15.17
N PHE A 499 3.56 0.15 -14.87
CA PHE A 499 2.93 0.01 -13.56
C PHE A 499 3.98 -0.09 -12.44
N MET A 500 5.01 -0.92 -12.61
CA MET A 500 6.05 -1.13 -11.59
C MET A 500 6.88 0.15 -11.34
N THR A 501 7.16 0.94 -12.37
CA THR A 501 7.81 2.26 -12.19
C THR A 501 6.97 3.21 -11.34
N GLY A 502 5.66 3.23 -11.54
CA GLY A 502 4.76 3.94 -10.64
C GLY A 502 4.77 3.34 -9.23
N ALA A 503 4.74 2.00 -9.13
CA ALA A 503 4.75 1.30 -7.86
C ALA A 503 6.01 1.62 -7.04
N PHE A 504 7.19 1.80 -7.65
CA PHE A 504 8.42 2.18 -6.93
C PHE A 504 8.34 3.51 -6.15
N PHE A 505 7.37 4.38 -6.45
CA PHE A 505 7.06 5.55 -5.61
C PHE A 505 6.22 5.23 -4.37
N ILE A 506 5.69 4.01 -4.24
CA ILE A 506 4.75 3.64 -3.17
C ILE A 506 5.47 3.29 -1.87
N ASP A 507 6.46 2.40 -1.96
CA ASP A 507 7.09 1.75 -0.80
C ASP A 507 8.53 1.29 -1.14
N TYR A 508 9.22 0.70 -0.16
CA TYR A 508 10.57 0.13 -0.25
C TYR A 508 10.55 -1.32 -0.76
N TRP A 509 10.13 -1.53 -2.00
CA TRP A 509 9.78 -2.88 -2.50
C TRP A 509 10.92 -3.90 -2.52
N PHE A 510 12.17 -3.44 -2.63
CA PHE A 510 13.33 -4.34 -2.53
C PHE A 510 13.50 -4.90 -1.11
N GLU A 511 13.28 -4.09 -0.07
CA GLU A 511 13.36 -4.56 1.33
C GLU A 511 12.13 -5.35 1.76
N GLN A 512 10.99 -5.11 1.10
CA GLN A 512 9.80 -5.92 1.33
C GLN A 512 9.95 -7.34 0.79
N LEU A 513 10.84 -7.62 -0.18
CA LEU A 513 11.05 -8.97 -0.75
C LEU A 513 9.75 -9.63 -1.24
N SER A 514 8.86 -8.86 -1.86
CA SER A 514 7.52 -9.34 -2.29
C SER A 514 7.27 -9.05 -3.77
N VAL A 515 6.72 -7.87 -4.06
CA VAL A 515 6.25 -7.42 -5.38
C VAL A 515 7.32 -7.55 -6.47
N VAL A 516 8.57 -7.17 -6.17
CA VAL A 516 9.68 -7.21 -7.15
C VAL A 516 9.89 -8.62 -7.69
N VAL A 517 9.91 -9.63 -6.83
CA VAL A 517 10.18 -11.03 -7.22
C VAL A 517 9.08 -11.57 -8.14
N PHE A 518 7.83 -11.21 -7.86
CA PHE A 518 6.71 -11.60 -8.73
C PHE A 518 6.72 -10.82 -10.06
N PHE A 519 7.08 -9.54 -10.03
CA PHE A 519 7.30 -8.75 -11.25
C PHE A 519 8.37 -9.39 -12.14
N GLU A 520 9.52 -9.74 -11.58
CA GLU A 520 10.62 -10.38 -12.33
C GLU A 520 10.19 -11.72 -12.93
N LEU A 521 9.38 -12.53 -12.22
CA LEU A 521 8.80 -13.77 -12.75
C LEU A 521 8.02 -13.51 -14.05
N LEU A 522 7.11 -12.54 -14.03
CA LEU A 522 6.26 -12.22 -15.18
C LEU A 522 7.09 -11.69 -16.35
N VAL A 523 8.10 -10.86 -16.08
CA VAL A 523 8.95 -10.31 -17.14
C VAL A 523 9.83 -11.38 -17.77
N TRP A 524 10.47 -12.26 -16.98
CA TRP A 524 11.24 -13.38 -17.56
C TRP A 524 10.37 -14.35 -18.33
N LEU A 525 9.15 -14.63 -17.84
CA LEU A 525 8.19 -15.45 -18.57
C LEU A 525 7.84 -14.84 -19.93
N ASN A 526 7.57 -13.54 -19.98
CA ASN A 526 7.34 -12.80 -21.22
C ASN A 526 8.53 -12.90 -22.18
N ILE A 527 9.75 -12.70 -21.68
CA ILE A 527 10.97 -12.81 -22.49
C ILE A 527 11.08 -14.20 -23.11
N LYS A 528 10.84 -15.27 -22.33
CA LYS A 528 10.88 -16.65 -22.81
C LYS A 528 9.84 -16.92 -23.90
N GLU A 529 8.61 -16.43 -23.73
CA GLU A 529 7.56 -16.58 -24.74
C GLU A 529 7.91 -15.91 -26.07
N GLU A 530 8.44 -14.69 -26.02
CA GLU A 530 8.82 -13.96 -27.23
C GLU A 530 10.02 -14.60 -27.93
N SER A 531 10.98 -15.15 -27.17
CA SER A 531 12.07 -15.95 -27.73
C SER A 531 11.55 -17.20 -28.44
N ASN A 532 10.60 -17.92 -27.83
CA ASN A 532 10.01 -19.12 -28.44
C ASN A 532 9.22 -18.80 -29.72
N LYS A 533 8.47 -17.68 -29.75
CA LYS A 533 7.76 -17.23 -30.95
C LYS A 533 8.73 -16.97 -32.11
N LYS A 534 9.85 -16.29 -31.86
CA LYS A 534 10.86 -16.02 -32.90
C LYS A 534 11.46 -17.29 -33.48
N ILE A 535 11.72 -18.29 -32.65
CA ILE A 535 12.26 -19.58 -33.11
C ILE A 535 11.24 -20.26 -34.02
N ASN A 536 9.95 -20.26 -33.63
CA ASN A 536 8.88 -20.85 -34.43
C ASN A 536 8.54 -20.06 -35.71
N GLU A 537 8.80 -18.75 -35.75
CA GLU A 537 8.65 -17.92 -36.96
C GLU A 537 9.83 -18.11 -37.92
N ALA A 538 10.98 -18.60 -37.45
CA ALA A 538 12.19 -18.81 -38.25
C ALA A 538 12.39 -20.25 -38.74
N ALA A 539 11.69 -21.22 -38.12
CA ALA A 539 11.63 -22.62 -38.52
C ALA A 539 10.43 -22.84 -39.44
#